data_AF-A0A4Q2ZI90-F1
#
_entry.id   AF-A0A4Q2ZI90-F1
#
_cell.length_a   1.000
_cell.length_b   1.000
_cell.length_c   1.000
_cell.angle_alpha   90.00
_cell.angle_beta   90.00
_cell.angle_gamma   90.00
#
_symmetry.space_group_name_H-M   'P 1'
#
loop_
_entity.id
_entity.type
_entity.pdbx_description
1 polymer ?
#
loop_
_entity_poly.entity_id
_entity_poly.type
_entity_poly.pdbx_seq_one_letter_code
_entity_poly.pdbx_strand_id
1 'polypeptide(L)'
;MHRLLLTVLALLAPLTARAEWREASTAHFLIYSQQNAERLREFATNLERFDKGLRALRGLPDAPIGKSSRVTVYIVDDTDDVAALIGDRMVAGFYSPRAGGSLAVVPRTAGSGSDIALKPLAILLHEYGHHFMASMWPKSALPAWFIEGFAEFHATALFGKDGGITFGEVPLYRGVGLMRGNLLPIDKLLVADGFRLPPEQRDALYGRGWLLTHYLMIGQPARAGQLGKYIAAINSGTSPMEAATGAFGDLRTLDKELERYKRGKFPINRMAGPLAIGDIAIRNLTAGEAALMKVRIRSKVGVGAKEAAGLYADARKAAEPYPDDAKTRGR
;
A
#
# COMPACT_ATOMS: atom_id res chain seq x y z
N MET A 1 54.55 -52.00 -4.65
CA MET A 1 53.49 -51.51 -3.74
C MET A 1 53.26 -50.03 -4.03
N HIS A 2 52.36 -49.68 -4.94
CA HIS A 2 52.00 -48.28 -5.22
C HIS A 2 50.48 -48.16 -5.06
N ARG A 3 50.04 -47.52 -3.98
CA ARG A 3 48.62 -47.22 -3.73
C ARG A 3 48.24 -45.99 -4.55
N LEU A 4 47.33 -46.16 -5.51
CA LEU A 4 46.66 -45.05 -6.19
C LEU A 4 45.77 -44.28 -5.19
N LEU A 5 45.96 -42.97 -5.10
CA LEU A 5 44.95 -42.05 -4.57
C LEU A 5 43.92 -41.78 -5.67
N LEU A 6 42.65 -42.10 -5.40
CA LEU A 6 41.50 -41.65 -6.17
C LEU A 6 41.01 -40.32 -5.58
N THR A 7 41.28 -39.22 -6.27
CA THR A 7 40.70 -37.91 -5.97
C THR A 7 39.28 -37.86 -6.54
N VAL A 8 38.27 -37.92 -5.67
CA VAL A 8 36.87 -37.67 -6.05
C VAL A 8 36.68 -36.16 -6.20
N LEU A 9 36.58 -35.69 -7.45
CA LEU A 9 36.24 -34.31 -7.77
C LEU A 9 34.72 -34.15 -7.62
N ALA A 10 34.26 -33.62 -6.48
CA ALA A 10 32.86 -33.28 -6.29
C ALA A 10 32.49 -32.08 -7.19
N LEU A 11 31.70 -32.33 -8.23
CA LEU A 11 31.02 -31.30 -9.03
C LEU A 11 30.01 -30.55 -8.14
N LEU A 12 30.47 -29.48 -7.50
CA LEU A 12 29.60 -28.45 -6.94
C LEU A 12 28.98 -27.68 -8.10
N ALA A 13 27.90 -28.21 -8.68
CA ALA A 13 27.01 -27.39 -9.49
C ALA A 13 26.51 -26.23 -8.61
N PRO A 14 26.64 -24.97 -9.03
CA PRO A 14 26.12 -23.86 -8.24
C PRO A 14 24.60 -24.05 -8.15
N LEU A 15 24.12 -24.34 -6.94
CA LEU A 15 22.72 -24.12 -6.57
C LEU A 15 22.49 -22.61 -6.68
N THR A 16 22.22 -22.13 -7.89
CA THR A 16 21.59 -20.83 -8.05
C THR A 16 20.26 -20.96 -7.33
N ALA A 17 20.16 -20.40 -6.12
CA ALA A 17 18.91 -20.26 -5.42
C ALA A 17 18.02 -19.36 -6.29
N ARG A 18 17.30 -19.96 -7.25
CA ARG A 18 16.32 -19.25 -8.06
C ARG A 18 15.26 -18.78 -7.08
N ALA A 19 15.03 -17.46 -7.04
CA ALA A 19 13.98 -16.89 -6.24
C ALA A 19 12.63 -17.42 -6.76
N GLU A 20 12.09 -18.43 -6.08
CA GLU A 20 10.85 -19.09 -6.48
C GLU A 20 9.65 -18.18 -6.21
N TRP A 21 8.88 -17.89 -7.26
CA TRP A 21 7.61 -17.21 -7.09
C TRP A 21 6.60 -18.09 -6.37
N ARG A 22 5.84 -17.48 -5.47
CA ARG A 22 4.76 -18.09 -4.70
C ARG A 22 3.50 -17.25 -4.82
N GLU A 23 2.37 -17.91 -4.70
CA GLU A 23 1.05 -17.31 -4.61
C GLU A 23 0.49 -17.57 -3.22
N ALA A 24 0.01 -16.52 -2.55
CA ALA A 24 -0.88 -16.63 -1.41
C ALA A 24 -2.28 -16.16 -1.80
N SER A 25 -3.28 -17.01 -1.57
CA SER A 25 -4.69 -16.72 -1.78
C SER A 25 -5.37 -16.63 -0.42
N THR A 26 -6.07 -15.52 -0.19
CA THR A 26 -6.83 -15.26 1.04
C THR A 26 -8.28 -14.87 0.71
N ALA A 27 -9.06 -14.38 1.69
CA ALA A 27 -10.41 -13.89 1.44
C ALA A 27 -10.40 -12.67 0.50
N HIS A 28 -9.55 -11.68 0.80
CA HIS A 28 -9.51 -10.37 0.15
C HIS A 28 -8.37 -10.20 -0.87
N PHE A 29 -7.36 -11.09 -0.83
CA PHE A 29 -6.11 -10.88 -1.56
C PHE A 29 -5.68 -12.07 -2.40
N LEU A 30 -4.96 -11.75 -3.47
CA LEU A 30 -4.13 -12.68 -4.23
C LEU A 30 -2.72 -12.10 -4.34
N ILE A 31 -1.76 -12.69 -3.65
CA ILE A 31 -0.43 -12.10 -3.44
C ILE A 31 0.61 -12.93 -4.17
N TYR A 32 1.36 -12.31 -5.07
CA TYR A 32 2.51 -12.91 -5.75
C TYR A 32 3.80 -12.33 -5.20
N SER A 33 4.72 -13.20 -4.81
CA SER A 33 5.95 -12.81 -4.14
C SER A 33 7.02 -13.89 -4.32
N GLN A 34 8.29 -13.50 -4.36
CA GLN A 34 9.41 -14.45 -4.29
C GLN A 34 9.93 -14.69 -2.86
N GLN A 35 9.24 -14.14 -1.86
CA GLN A 35 9.52 -14.44 -0.45
C GLN A 35 9.28 -15.93 -0.16
N ASN A 36 9.92 -16.45 0.88
CA ASN A 36 9.64 -17.81 1.37
C ASN A 36 8.19 -17.92 1.90
N ALA A 37 7.70 -19.16 2.02
CA ALA A 37 6.31 -19.43 2.37
C ALA A 37 5.90 -18.87 3.75
N GLU A 38 6.82 -18.87 4.72
CA GLU A 38 6.59 -18.35 6.07
C GLU A 38 6.38 -16.82 6.05
N ARG A 39 7.32 -16.08 5.46
CA ARG A 39 7.21 -14.61 5.31
C ARG A 39 5.99 -14.22 4.49
N LEU A 40 5.68 -14.98 3.44
CA LEU A 40 4.48 -14.73 2.63
C LEU A 40 3.20 -14.97 3.44
N ARG A 41 3.16 -15.99 4.31
CA ARG A 41 2.03 -16.25 5.22
C ARG A 41 1.85 -15.14 6.23
N GLU A 42 2.94 -14.67 6.84
CA GLU A 42 2.92 -13.56 7.78
C GLU A 42 2.42 -12.26 7.11
N PHE A 43 2.94 -11.96 5.92
CA PHE A 43 2.51 -10.81 5.12
C PHE A 43 1.01 -10.89 4.80
N ALA A 44 0.54 -12.04 4.30
CA ALA A 44 -0.87 -12.26 3.99
C ALA A 44 -1.77 -12.14 5.24
N THR A 45 -1.30 -12.65 6.38
CA THR A 45 -1.97 -12.55 7.69
C THR A 45 -2.14 -11.11 8.10
N ASN A 46 -1.06 -10.32 8.06
CA ASN A 46 -1.09 -8.92 8.45
C ASN A 46 -1.96 -8.09 7.51
N LEU A 47 -1.95 -8.38 6.20
CA LEU A 47 -2.79 -7.67 5.25
C LEU A 47 -4.29 -7.96 5.43
N GLU A 48 -4.67 -9.20 5.75
CA GLU A 48 -6.05 -9.55 6.16
C GLU A 48 -6.45 -8.91 7.49
N ARG A 49 -5.54 -8.87 8.48
CA ARG A 49 -5.78 -8.15 9.74
C ARG A 49 -5.95 -6.64 9.51
N PHE A 50 -5.23 -6.07 8.56
CA PHE A 50 -5.34 -4.66 8.20
C PHE A 50 -6.72 -4.31 7.65
N ASP A 51 -7.20 -5.06 6.63
CA ASP A 51 -8.55 -4.88 6.07
C ASP A 51 -9.62 -5.05 7.15
N LYS A 52 -9.56 -6.13 7.94
CA LYS A 52 -10.50 -6.35 9.05
C LYS A 52 -10.49 -5.23 10.08
N GLY A 53 -9.30 -4.75 10.43
CA GLY A 53 -9.15 -3.65 11.37
C GLY A 53 -9.78 -2.36 10.84
N LEU A 54 -9.58 -2.04 9.55
CA LEU A 54 -10.20 -0.90 8.90
C LEU A 54 -11.72 -1.00 8.90
N ARG A 55 -12.27 -2.18 8.55
CA ARG A 55 -13.71 -2.44 8.57
C ARG A 55 -14.29 -2.30 9.97
N ALA A 56 -13.68 -2.95 10.96
CA ALA A 56 -14.12 -2.90 12.36
C ALA A 56 -14.13 -1.47 12.89
N LEU A 57 -13.07 -0.68 12.62
CA LEU A 57 -12.98 0.71 13.04
C LEU A 57 -14.07 1.61 12.41
N ARG A 58 -14.66 1.21 11.28
CA ARG A 58 -15.75 1.93 10.60
C ARG A 58 -17.11 1.26 10.71
N GLY A 59 -17.24 0.17 11.47
CA GLY A 59 -18.48 -0.60 11.57
C GLY A 59 -18.95 -1.17 10.21
N LEU A 60 -18.02 -1.44 9.29
CA LEU A 60 -18.33 -1.98 7.97
C LEU A 60 -18.37 -3.51 8.01
N PRO A 61 -19.28 -4.14 7.25
CA PRO A 61 -19.36 -5.59 7.19
C PRO A 61 -18.17 -6.19 6.42
N ASP A 62 -17.81 -7.40 6.83
CA ASP A 62 -16.86 -8.27 6.14
C ASP A 62 -17.66 -9.27 5.27
N ALA A 63 -18.26 -8.75 4.20
CA ALA A 63 -19.07 -9.55 3.30
C ALA A 63 -18.19 -10.39 2.36
N PRO A 64 -18.51 -11.68 2.11
CA PRO A 64 -17.76 -12.50 1.18
C PRO A 64 -17.67 -11.85 -0.21
N ILE A 65 -16.45 -11.76 -0.75
CA ILE A 65 -16.21 -11.23 -2.09
C ILE A 65 -15.87 -12.34 -3.10
N GLY A 66 -16.24 -12.12 -4.36
CA GLY A 66 -15.86 -13.01 -5.46
C GLY A 66 -14.35 -12.96 -5.71
N LYS A 67 -13.79 -14.04 -6.29
CA LYS A 67 -12.34 -14.14 -6.57
C LYS A 67 -11.82 -13.00 -7.46
N SER A 68 -12.64 -12.49 -8.39
CA SER A 68 -12.30 -11.37 -9.27
C SER A 68 -12.31 -10.00 -8.60
N SER A 69 -12.93 -9.89 -7.43
CA SER A 69 -13.01 -8.66 -6.63
C SER A 69 -11.85 -8.52 -5.63
N ARG A 70 -11.01 -9.56 -5.50
CA ARG A 70 -9.82 -9.53 -4.65
C ARG A 70 -8.78 -8.56 -5.21
N VAL A 71 -8.03 -7.93 -4.31
CA VAL A 71 -6.87 -7.13 -4.70
C VAL A 71 -5.71 -8.07 -5.03
N THR A 72 -5.12 -7.89 -6.21
CA THR A 72 -3.89 -8.59 -6.57
C THR A 72 -2.69 -7.79 -6.11
N VAL A 73 -1.84 -8.35 -5.25
CA VAL A 73 -0.62 -7.69 -4.78
C VAL A 73 0.59 -8.35 -5.41
N TYR A 74 1.41 -7.58 -6.11
CA TYR A 74 2.71 -8.02 -6.60
C TYR A 74 3.82 -7.43 -5.73
N ILE A 75 4.60 -8.29 -5.08
CA ILE A 75 5.78 -7.89 -4.32
C ILE A 75 7.00 -8.07 -5.23
N VAL A 76 7.53 -6.96 -5.72
CA VAL A 76 8.74 -6.92 -6.57
C VAL A 76 9.99 -6.72 -5.70
N ASP A 77 11.18 -6.69 -6.29
CA ASP A 77 12.41 -6.74 -5.49
C ASP A 77 12.61 -5.44 -4.72
N ASP A 78 12.57 -4.31 -5.43
CA ASP A 78 12.88 -3.00 -4.89
C ASP A 78 12.05 -1.88 -5.56
N THR A 79 12.34 -0.65 -5.18
CA THR A 79 11.67 0.55 -5.72
C THR A 79 12.05 0.84 -7.18
N ASP A 80 13.20 0.35 -7.66
CA ASP A 80 13.59 0.55 -9.07
C ASP A 80 12.73 -0.32 -9.99
N ASP A 81 12.40 -1.55 -9.57
CA ASP A 81 11.41 -2.40 -10.26
C ASP A 81 10.03 -1.74 -10.32
N VAL A 82 9.60 -1.09 -9.22
CA VAL A 82 8.34 -0.34 -9.18
C VAL A 82 8.38 0.83 -10.16
N ALA A 83 9.44 1.64 -10.09
CA ALA A 83 9.62 2.80 -10.96
C ALA A 83 9.63 2.41 -12.45
N ALA A 84 10.27 1.28 -12.79
CA ALA A 84 10.30 0.76 -14.15
C ALA A 84 8.92 0.35 -14.68
N LEU A 85 8.01 -0.11 -13.80
CA LEU A 85 6.66 -0.52 -14.19
C LEU A 85 5.72 0.66 -14.48
N ILE A 86 5.89 1.77 -13.75
CA ILE A 86 5.00 2.94 -13.87
C ILE A 86 5.61 4.10 -14.66
N GLY A 87 6.92 4.05 -14.93
CA GLY A 87 7.65 5.09 -15.65
C GLY A 87 7.93 6.34 -14.82
N ASP A 88 7.86 6.24 -13.49
CA ASP A 88 8.09 7.35 -12.56
C ASP A 88 9.01 6.91 -11.41
N ARG A 89 10.18 7.55 -11.32
CA ARG A 89 11.22 7.26 -10.31
C ARG A 89 10.87 7.77 -8.91
N MET A 90 9.83 8.59 -8.79
CA MET A 90 9.37 9.16 -7.52
C MET A 90 8.32 8.28 -6.83
N VAL A 91 7.89 7.18 -7.46
CA VAL A 91 6.86 6.27 -6.96
C VAL A 91 7.50 5.06 -6.29
N ALA A 92 7.27 4.90 -4.98
CA ALA A 92 7.82 3.79 -4.20
C ALA A 92 6.91 2.55 -4.17
N GLY A 93 5.65 2.68 -4.59
CA GLY A 93 4.59 1.68 -4.67
C GLY A 93 3.37 2.32 -5.32
N PHE A 94 2.45 1.53 -5.87
CA PHE A 94 1.21 2.10 -6.42
C PHE A 94 0.03 1.13 -6.37
N TYR A 95 -1.15 1.70 -6.26
CA TYR A 95 -2.44 1.06 -6.43
C TYR A 95 -3.14 1.50 -7.72
N SER A 96 -3.73 0.54 -8.44
CA SER A 96 -4.57 0.80 -9.61
C SER A 96 -5.99 0.30 -9.35
N PRO A 97 -6.98 1.20 -9.17
CA PRO A 97 -8.38 0.82 -8.99
C PRO A 97 -8.99 0.32 -10.30
N ARG A 98 -9.75 -0.79 -10.23
CA ARG A 98 -10.48 -1.36 -11.37
C ARG A 98 -11.81 -1.95 -10.91
N ALA A 99 -12.80 -1.97 -11.81
CA ALA A 99 -14.10 -2.62 -11.54
C ALA A 99 -13.94 -4.13 -11.22
N GLY A 100 -12.86 -4.75 -11.70
CA GLY A 100 -12.38 -6.06 -11.28
C GLY A 100 -10.87 -6.15 -11.47
N GLY A 101 -10.20 -6.90 -10.58
CA GLY A 101 -8.74 -7.06 -10.64
C GLY A 101 -7.95 -5.80 -10.31
N SER A 102 -8.41 -5.01 -9.33
CA SER A 102 -7.59 -3.97 -8.72
C SER A 102 -6.26 -4.58 -8.26
N LEU A 103 -5.17 -3.84 -8.45
CA LEU A 103 -3.84 -4.33 -8.11
C LEU A 103 -3.04 -3.30 -7.34
N ALA A 104 -2.10 -3.80 -6.54
CA ALA A 104 -1.04 -3.02 -5.94
C ALA A 104 0.31 -3.64 -6.31
N VAL A 105 1.31 -2.80 -6.59
CA VAL A 105 2.70 -3.22 -6.76
C VAL A 105 3.52 -2.53 -5.69
N VAL A 106 4.26 -3.34 -4.93
CA VAL A 106 5.06 -2.85 -3.79
C VAL A 106 6.44 -3.51 -3.78
N PRO A 107 7.46 -2.82 -3.27
CA PRO A 107 8.80 -3.38 -3.19
C PRO A 107 8.89 -4.33 -1.99
N ARG A 108 9.82 -5.28 -2.05
CA ARG A 108 10.19 -6.12 -0.90
C ARG A 108 11.16 -5.38 0.03
N THR A 109 12.01 -4.55 -0.56
CA THR A 109 12.99 -3.71 0.14
C THR A 109 12.85 -2.25 -0.28
N ALA A 110 12.86 -1.35 0.70
CA ALA A 110 12.77 0.10 0.49
C ALA A 110 13.47 0.83 1.63
N GLY A 111 14.02 2.00 1.33
CA GLY A 111 14.71 2.85 2.30
C GLY A 111 16.04 2.30 2.80
N SER A 112 16.66 3.02 3.75
CA SER A 112 17.97 2.70 4.33
C SER A 112 17.94 1.66 5.45
N GLY A 113 16.77 1.12 5.80
CA GLY A 113 16.57 0.24 6.95
C GLY A 113 16.58 0.94 8.32
N SER A 114 16.80 2.26 8.38
CA SER A 114 16.70 3.03 9.63
C SER A 114 15.25 3.12 10.14
N ASP A 115 15.06 3.38 11.43
CA ASP A 115 13.72 3.49 12.03
C ASP A 115 12.88 4.65 11.48
N ILE A 116 13.55 5.68 10.98
CA ILE A 116 12.92 6.85 10.35
C ILE A 116 12.74 6.67 8.84
N ALA A 117 13.19 5.56 8.25
CA ALA A 117 13.02 5.32 6.82
C ALA A 117 11.61 4.82 6.49
N LEU A 118 11.15 5.16 5.29
CA LEU A 118 9.94 4.59 4.72
C LEU A 118 10.12 3.07 4.54
N LYS A 119 9.26 2.28 5.18
CA LYS A 119 9.31 0.82 5.16
C LYS A 119 8.42 0.26 4.04
N PRO A 120 8.79 -0.86 3.39
CA PRO A 120 7.95 -1.52 2.36
C PRO A 120 6.51 -1.78 2.77
N LEU A 121 6.30 -2.24 4.01
CA LEU A 121 4.96 -2.49 4.53
C LEU A 121 4.16 -1.20 4.63
N ALA A 122 4.77 -0.08 5.04
CA ALA A 122 4.05 1.19 5.11
C ALA A 122 3.59 1.68 3.73
N ILE A 123 4.41 1.49 2.70
CA ILE A 123 4.02 1.77 1.30
C ILE A 123 2.79 0.94 0.92
N LEU A 124 2.80 -0.38 1.16
CA LEU A 124 1.65 -1.22 0.87
C LEU A 124 0.38 -0.76 1.59
N LEU A 125 0.50 -0.49 2.89
CA LEU A 125 -0.65 -0.13 3.70
C LEU A 125 -1.20 1.25 3.32
N HIS A 126 -0.34 2.17 2.85
CA HIS A 126 -0.72 3.43 2.24
C HIS A 126 -1.55 3.19 0.96
N GLU A 127 -1.00 2.41 0.01
CA GLU A 127 -1.70 2.04 -1.23
C GLU A 127 -3.02 1.31 -0.98
N TYR A 128 -3.07 0.46 0.05
CA TYR A 128 -4.30 -0.19 0.47
C TYR A 128 -5.30 0.80 1.09
N GLY A 129 -4.83 1.84 1.77
CA GLY A 129 -5.66 2.96 2.22
C GLY A 129 -6.44 3.57 1.05
N HIS A 130 -5.76 3.85 -0.08
CA HIS A 130 -6.44 4.30 -1.30
C HIS A 130 -7.44 3.29 -1.84
N HIS A 131 -7.07 2.00 -1.88
CA HIS A 131 -8.00 0.93 -2.27
C HIS A 131 -9.27 0.92 -1.41
N PHE A 132 -9.09 1.02 -0.09
CA PHE A 132 -10.18 0.97 0.86
C PHE A 132 -11.13 2.15 0.65
N MET A 133 -10.59 3.36 0.48
CA MET A 133 -11.39 4.56 0.18
C MET A 133 -12.15 4.41 -1.13
N ALA A 134 -11.48 3.97 -2.20
CA ALA A 134 -12.10 3.78 -3.51
C ALA A 134 -13.20 2.70 -3.49
N SER A 135 -13.03 1.65 -2.67
CA SER A 135 -13.96 0.53 -2.58
C SER A 135 -15.16 0.81 -1.69
N MET A 136 -14.94 1.47 -0.55
CA MET A 136 -15.99 1.74 0.45
C MET A 136 -16.74 3.04 0.16
N TRP A 137 -16.08 4.02 -0.46
CA TRP A 137 -16.63 5.35 -0.74
C TRP A 137 -16.51 5.75 -2.22
N PRO A 138 -16.91 4.90 -3.19
CA PRO A 138 -16.72 5.16 -4.62
C PRO A 138 -17.49 6.38 -5.16
N LYS A 139 -18.49 6.86 -4.42
CA LYS A 139 -19.34 8.01 -4.80
C LYS A 139 -19.02 9.28 -4.01
N SER A 140 -18.04 9.23 -3.13
CA SER A 140 -17.71 10.36 -2.27
C SER A 140 -16.64 11.23 -2.90
N ALA A 141 -16.89 12.52 -2.99
CA ALA A 141 -15.86 13.52 -3.22
C ALA A 141 -15.06 13.70 -1.92
N LEU A 142 -13.78 13.32 -1.96
CA LEU A 142 -12.84 13.44 -0.84
C LEU A 142 -11.71 14.39 -1.25
N PRO A 143 -11.36 15.39 -0.42
CA PRO A 143 -10.29 16.31 -0.75
C PRO A 143 -8.92 15.61 -0.66
N ALA A 144 -7.97 16.06 -1.47
CA ALA A 144 -6.64 15.42 -1.60
C ALA A 144 -5.95 15.24 -0.25
N TRP A 145 -5.97 16.25 0.62
CA TRP A 145 -5.36 16.17 1.95
C TRP A 145 -5.91 15.01 2.79
N PHE A 146 -7.20 14.70 2.66
CA PHE A 146 -7.84 13.62 3.41
C PHE A 146 -7.60 12.27 2.76
N ILE A 147 -7.54 12.20 1.43
CA ILE A 147 -7.15 10.97 0.71
C ILE A 147 -5.75 10.54 1.16
N GLU A 148 -4.78 11.45 1.07
CA GLU A 148 -3.40 11.17 1.47
C GLU A 148 -3.26 10.99 2.99
N GLY A 149 -3.94 11.85 3.75
CA GLY A 149 -3.91 11.81 5.21
C GLY A 149 -4.50 10.53 5.80
N PHE A 150 -5.58 10.02 5.20
CA PHE A 150 -6.18 8.73 5.57
C PHE A 150 -5.22 7.59 5.25
N ALA A 151 -4.62 7.57 4.06
CA ALA A 151 -3.65 6.54 3.67
C ALA A 151 -2.45 6.54 4.62
N GLU A 152 -1.85 7.71 4.88
CA GLU A 152 -0.74 7.89 5.84
C GLU A 152 -1.12 7.50 7.28
N PHE A 153 -2.33 7.83 7.74
CA PHE A 153 -2.79 7.51 9.11
C PHE A 153 -2.84 6.01 9.37
N HIS A 154 -3.21 5.23 8.36
CA HIS A 154 -3.27 3.78 8.48
C HIS A 154 -1.97 3.09 8.02
N ALA A 155 -1.13 3.75 7.21
CA ALA A 155 0.13 3.19 6.69
C ALA A 155 1.10 2.73 7.79
N THR A 156 0.99 3.29 9.00
CA THR A 156 1.86 2.99 10.15
C THR A 156 1.33 1.89 11.06
N ALA A 157 0.36 1.09 10.60
CA ALA A 157 -0.27 0.09 11.45
C ALA A 157 0.74 -0.91 12.04
N LEU A 158 0.56 -1.20 13.34
CA LEU A 158 1.35 -2.19 14.05
C LEU A 158 0.52 -3.44 14.32
N PHE A 159 1.12 -4.59 14.04
CA PHE A 159 0.49 -5.90 14.24
C PHE A 159 0.97 -6.48 15.57
N GLY A 160 0.04 -6.63 16.51
CA GLY A 160 0.32 -7.14 17.84
C GLY A 160 0.56 -8.65 17.85
N LYS A 161 1.42 -9.11 18.78
CA LYS A 161 1.63 -10.55 19.03
C LYS A 161 0.37 -11.24 19.56
N ASP A 162 -0.54 -10.47 20.14
CA ASP A 162 -1.89 -10.88 20.57
C ASP A 162 -2.87 -11.07 19.39
N GLY A 163 -2.41 -10.84 18.15
CA GLY A 163 -3.23 -10.89 16.95
C GLY A 163 -4.06 -9.62 16.70
N GLY A 164 -3.87 -8.59 17.53
CA GLY A 164 -4.50 -7.29 17.39
C GLY A 164 -3.80 -6.38 16.39
N ILE A 165 -4.33 -5.18 16.25
CA ILE A 165 -3.79 -4.15 15.36
C ILE A 165 -3.92 -2.76 15.99
N THR A 166 -2.93 -1.91 15.76
CA THR A 166 -2.92 -0.51 16.17
C THR A 166 -2.86 0.40 14.96
N PHE A 167 -3.65 1.48 14.96
CA PHE A 167 -3.65 2.53 13.94
C PHE A 167 -3.31 3.91 14.54
N GLY A 168 -2.87 4.84 13.70
CA GLY A 168 -2.59 6.22 14.08
C GLY A 168 -1.20 6.43 14.69
N GLU A 169 -0.29 5.49 14.49
CA GLU A 169 1.12 5.65 14.84
C GLU A 169 1.78 6.75 13.98
N VAL A 170 2.86 7.35 14.50
CA VAL A 170 3.53 8.48 13.84
C VAL A 170 4.34 7.99 12.63
N PRO A 171 4.12 8.51 11.42
CA PRO A 171 4.94 8.20 10.26
C PRO A 171 6.27 8.96 10.37
N LEU A 172 7.25 8.36 11.06
CA LEU A 172 8.54 9.00 11.34
C LEU A 172 9.28 9.47 10.07
N TYR A 173 9.05 8.78 8.94
CA TYR A 173 9.57 9.18 7.62
C TYR A 173 9.03 10.51 7.09
N ARG A 174 7.92 11.02 7.66
CA ARG A 174 7.38 12.36 7.39
C ARG A 174 7.82 13.40 8.44
N GLY A 175 8.47 12.98 9.53
CA GLY A 175 8.77 13.83 10.69
C GLY A 175 9.65 15.02 10.34
N VAL A 176 10.71 14.81 9.55
CA VAL A 176 11.62 15.90 9.13
C VAL A 176 10.87 16.96 8.32
N GLY A 177 10.08 16.55 7.32
CA GLY A 177 9.30 17.46 6.48
C GLY A 177 8.26 18.25 7.30
N LEU A 178 7.54 17.56 8.18
CA LEU A 178 6.52 18.14 9.04
C LEU A 178 7.09 19.19 10.02
N MET A 179 8.33 19.00 10.48
CA MET A 179 9.02 19.89 11.43
C MET A 179 9.78 21.04 10.77
N ARG A 180 10.06 20.98 9.46
CA ARG A 180 10.84 21.99 8.73
C ARG A 180 10.12 23.34 8.55
N GLY A 181 8.80 23.40 8.78
CA GLY A 181 8.00 24.63 8.73
C GLY A 181 6.55 24.35 8.33
N ASN A 182 5.75 25.41 8.16
CA ASN A 182 4.40 25.32 7.62
C ASN A 182 4.40 25.58 6.10
N LEU A 183 4.91 24.62 5.32
CA LEU A 183 5.04 24.73 3.86
C LEU A 183 3.70 24.70 3.12
N LEU A 184 2.65 24.17 3.76
CA LEU A 184 1.30 24.09 3.20
C LEU A 184 0.26 24.41 4.30
N PRO A 185 0.08 25.71 4.63
CA PRO A 185 -0.86 26.14 5.66
C PRO A 185 -2.29 25.68 5.37
N ILE A 186 -3.15 25.66 6.39
CA ILE A 186 -4.46 25.01 6.33
C ILE A 186 -5.32 25.48 5.14
N ASP A 187 -5.30 26.77 4.80
CA ASP A 187 -6.06 27.35 3.70
C ASP A 187 -5.63 26.79 2.34
N LYS A 188 -4.32 26.57 2.14
CA LYS A 188 -3.77 25.92 0.94
C LYS A 188 -3.98 24.40 0.96
N LEU A 189 -3.82 23.77 2.12
CA LEU A 189 -3.98 22.32 2.30
C LEU A 189 -5.40 21.87 1.91
N LEU A 190 -6.42 22.62 2.33
CA LEU A 190 -7.83 22.29 2.12
C LEU A 190 -8.25 22.32 0.64
N VAL A 191 -7.55 23.06 -0.21
CA VAL A 191 -7.85 23.23 -1.65
C VAL A 191 -6.75 22.69 -2.55
N ALA A 192 -5.75 22.01 -1.99
CA ALA A 192 -4.59 21.55 -2.74
C ALA A 192 -4.99 20.53 -3.82
N ASP A 193 -4.41 20.70 -5.01
CA ASP A 193 -4.38 19.68 -6.06
C ASP A 193 -3.00 19.00 -6.04
N GLY A 194 -2.95 17.79 -5.49
CA GLY A 194 -1.70 17.05 -5.27
C GLY A 194 -0.86 16.86 -6.53
N PHE A 195 -1.47 16.79 -7.71
CA PHE A 195 -0.76 16.61 -8.98
C PHE A 195 0.01 17.87 -9.41
N ARG A 196 -0.41 19.05 -8.94
CA ARG A 196 0.15 20.35 -9.31
C ARG A 196 1.11 20.93 -8.28
N LEU A 197 1.32 20.24 -7.17
CA LEU A 197 2.23 20.70 -6.12
C LEU A 197 3.70 20.43 -6.47
N PRO A 198 4.61 21.38 -6.18
CA PRO A 198 6.05 21.12 -6.21
C PRO A 198 6.44 20.08 -5.16
N PRO A 199 7.59 19.40 -5.31
CA PRO A 199 7.98 18.28 -4.45
C PRO A 199 7.90 18.56 -2.95
N GLU A 200 8.39 19.71 -2.46
CA GLU A 200 8.34 20.00 -1.02
C GLU A 200 6.92 20.22 -0.48
N GLN A 201 6.03 20.81 -1.29
CA GLN A 201 4.63 20.97 -0.90
C GLN A 201 3.85 19.65 -1.01
N ARG A 202 4.26 18.77 -1.91
CA ARG A 202 3.70 17.42 -2.02
C ARG A 202 4.06 16.60 -0.77
N ASP A 203 5.31 16.62 -0.32
CA ASP A 203 5.68 16.00 0.96
C ASP A 203 4.89 16.60 2.14
N ALA A 204 4.70 17.93 2.14
CA ALA A 204 3.88 18.62 3.13
C ALA A 204 2.39 18.20 3.05
N LEU A 205 1.83 17.91 1.87
CA LEU A 205 0.46 17.39 1.71
C LEU A 205 0.30 16.07 2.46
N TYR A 206 1.24 15.12 2.32
CA TYR A 206 1.23 13.86 3.05
C TYR A 206 1.35 14.08 4.56
N GLY A 207 2.41 14.77 5.00
CA GLY A 207 2.69 14.95 6.43
C GLY A 207 1.62 15.77 7.17
N ARG A 208 1.13 16.86 6.56
CA ARG A 208 0.06 17.68 7.15
C ARG A 208 -1.32 17.07 6.96
N GLY A 209 -1.55 16.34 5.88
CA GLY A 209 -2.75 15.53 5.68
C GLY A 209 -2.89 14.48 6.79
N TRP A 210 -1.79 13.77 7.12
CA TRP A 210 -1.74 12.88 8.28
C TRP A 210 -2.04 13.63 9.57
N LEU A 211 -1.38 14.76 9.82
CA LEU A 211 -1.55 15.53 11.06
C LEU A 211 -3.00 15.99 11.27
N LEU A 212 -3.63 16.54 10.22
CA LEU A 212 -5.02 17.00 10.28
C LEU A 212 -5.99 15.82 10.43
N THR A 213 -5.76 14.72 9.70
CA THR A 213 -6.55 13.49 9.84
C THR A 213 -6.49 12.96 11.26
N HIS A 214 -5.27 12.82 11.80
CA HIS A 214 -5.02 12.35 13.16
C HIS A 214 -5.70 13.25 14.19
N TYR A 215 -5.52 14.57 14.06
CA TYR A 215 -6.10 15.58 14.95
C TYR A 215 -7.63 15.51 14.99
N LEU A 216 -8.29 15.45 13.83
CA LEU A 216 -9.75 15.43 13.73
C LEU A 216 -10.38 14.08 14.09
N MET A 217 -9.64 12.97 13.90
CA MET A 217 -10.16 11.64 14.16
C MET A 217 -10.00 11.22 15.62
N ILE A 218 -8.82 11.43 16.20
CA ILE A 218 -8.49 10.91 17.55
C ILE A 218 -7.69 11.86 18.43
N GLY A 219 -7.04 12.87 17.84
CA GLY A 219 -6.16 13.77 18.56
C GLY A 219 -6.88 14.78 19.44
N GLN A 220 -8.07 15.23 19.05
CA GLN A 220 -8.84 16.24 19.77
C GLN A 220 -10.32 15.86 19.92
N PRO A 221 -10.73 15.33 21.09
CA PRO A 221 -12.13 14.94 21.34
C PRO A 221 -13.14 16.08 21.11
N ALA A 222 -12.76 17.33 21.40
CA ALA A 222 -13.62 18.49 21.17
C ALA A 222 -13.93 18.78 19.68
N ARG A 223 -13.20 18.16 18.76
CA ARG A 223 -13.42 18.26 17.30
C ARG A 223 -14.09 17.03 16.70
N ALA A 224 -14.50 16.07 17.53
CA ALA A 224 -15.19 14.86 17.09
C ALA A 224 -16.40 15.20 16.21
N GLY A 225 -16.54 14.48 15.10
CA GLY A 225 -17.63 14.67 14.12
C GLY A 225 -17.42 15.80 13.10
N GLN A 226 -16.50 16.74 13.32
CA GLN A 226 -16.27 17.85 12.38
C GLN A 226 -15.79 17.36 11.00
N LEU A 227 -14.94 16.34 10.94
CA LEU A 227 -14.50 15.73 9.69
C LEU A 227 -15.69 15.17 8.87
N GLY A 228 -16.62 14.48 9.53
CA GLY A 228 -17.83 13.96 8.90
C GLY A 228 -18.71 15.08 8.36
N LYS A 229 -18.91 16.16 9.14
CA LYS A 229 -19.65 17.36 8.71
C LYS A 229 -19.00 18.02 7.50
N TYR A 230 -17.67 18.16 7.50
CA TYR A 230 -16.90 18.73 6.40
C TYR A 230 -17.06 17.93 5.10
N ILE A 231 -16.86 16.61 5.17
CA ILE A 231 -17.01 15.72 4.01
C ILE A 231 -18.45 15.74 3.50
N ALA A 232 -19.45 15.70 4.39
CA ALA A 232 -20.86 15.75 4.00
C ALA A 232 -21.21 17.05 3.24
N ALA A 233 -20.68 18.20 3.70
CA ALA A 233 -20.89 19.48 3.02
C ALA A 233 -20.28 19.50 1.61
N ILE A 234 -19.04 19.02 1.45
CA ILE A 234 -18.40 18.87 0.13
C ILE A 234 -19.26 18.01 -0.80
N ASN A 235 -19.73 16.87 -0.30
CA ASN A 235 -20.56 15.95 -1.07
C ASN A 235 -21.96 16.49 -1.39
N SER A 236 -22.39 17.56 -0.71
CA SER A 236 -23.61 18.30 -1.00
C SER A 236 -23.39 19.45 -2.00
N GLY A 237 -22.17 19.60 -2.52
CA GLY A 237 -21.80 20.62 -3.50
C GLY A 237 -21.25 21.92 -2.90
N THR A 238 -21.07 22.00 -1.58
CA THR A 238 -20.43 23.15 -0.94
C THR A 238 -18.94 23.20 -1.29
N SER A 239 -18.41 24.41 -1.57
CA SER A 239 -16.99 24.56 -1.87
C SER A 239 -16.11 24.11 -0.69
N PRO A 240 -14.88 23.60 -0.92
CA PRO A 240 -14.03 23.11 0.17
C PRO A 240 -13.75 24.16 1.26
N MET A 241 -13.60 25.44 0.91
CA MET A 241 -13.33 26.49 1.89
C MET A 241 -14.56 26.82 2.74
N GLU A 242 -15.73 26.94 2.12
CA GLU A 242 -16.99 27.19 2.84
C GLU A 242 -17.36 26.02 3.75
N ALA A 243 -17.22 24.78 3.24
CA ALA A 243 -17.40 23.58 4.03
C ALA A 243 -16.45 23.54 5.24
N ALA A 244 -15.18 23.94 5.05
CA ALA A 244 -14.20 23.96 6.11
C ALA A 244 -14.52 25.02 7.17
N THR A 245 -14.90 26.24 6.78
CA THR A 245 -15.33 27.27 7.75
C THR A 245 -16.58 26.83 8.52
N GLY A 246 -17.56 26.23 7.84
CA GLY A 246 -18.78 25.73 8.48
C GLY A 246 -18.57 24.54 9.41
N ALA A 247 -17.57 23.69 9.14
CA ALA A 247 -17.29 22.50 9.94
C ALA A 247 -16.26 22.74 11.05
N PHE A 248 -15.20 23.49 10.75
CA PHE A 248 -14.05 23.67 11.64
C PHE A 248 -14.01 25.03 12.36
N GLY A 249 -14.81 26.00 11.91
CA GLY A 249 -14.83 27.37 12.44
C GLY A 249 -13.73 28.24 11.82
N ASP A 250 -13.11 29.08 12.65
CA ASP A 250 -11.98 29.93 12.22
C ASP A 250 -10.76 29.07 11.84
N LEU A 251 -10.41 29.08 10.56
CA LEU A 251 -9.30 28.30 10.02
C LEU A 251 -7.94 28.77 10.56
N ARG A 252 -7.77 30.04 10.93
CA ARG A 252 -6.52 30.49 11.58
C ARG A 252 -6.35 29.87 12.95
N THR A 253 -7.45 29.69 13.67
CA THR A 253 -7.46 28.97 14.94
C THR A 253 -7.11 27.50 14.72
N LEU A 254 -7.72 26.82 13.73
CA LEU A 254 -7.37 25.44 13.37
C LEU A 254 -5.87 25.28 13.02
N ASP A 255 -5.30 26.18 12.21
CA ASP A 255 -3.87 26.09 11.84
C ASP A 255 -2.95 26.22 13.07
N LYS A 256 -3.24 27.15 13.98
CA LYS A 256 -2.51 27.30 15.25
C LYS A 256 -2.63 26.08 16.15
N GLU A 257 -3.81 25.46 16.19
CA GLU A 257 -4.02 24.23 16.93
C GLU A 257 -3.21 23.08 16.35
N LEU A 258 -3.16 22.92 15.03
CA LEU A 258 -2.32 21.92 14.38
C LEU A 258 -0.83 22.14 14.65
N GLU A 259 -0.36 23.39 14.58
CA GLU A 259 1.05 23.70 14.88
C GLU A 259 1.42 23.39 16.33
N ARG A 260 0.48 23.58 17.27
CA ARG A 260 0.64 23.14 18.66
C ARG A 260 0.58 21.63 18.77
N TYR A 261 -0.38 20.99 18.11
CA TYR A 261 -0.62 19.55 18.15
C TYR A 261 0.58 18.75 17.63
N LYS A 262 1.23 19.25 16.57
CA LYS A 262 2.46 18.70 16.00
C LYS A 262 3.58 18.45 17.03
N ARG A 263 3.61 19.21 18.12
CA ARG A 263 4.61 19.12 19.20
C ARG A 263 4.13 18.31 20.41
N GLY A 264 2.91 17.80 20.36
CA GLY A 264 2.25 17.12 21.46
C GLY A 264 2.41 15.60 21.43
N LYS A 265 1.52 14.92 22.14
CA LYS A 265 1.39 13.45 22.11
C LYS A 265 0.33 13.04 21.09
N PHE A 266 0.61 11.97 20.38
CA PHE A 266 -0.32 11.38 19.41
C PHE A 266 -0.97 10.15 20.05
N PRO A 267 -2.28 10.19 20.38
CA PRO A 267 -3.00 8.98 20.76
C PRO A 267 -3.02 7.97 19.61
N ILE A 268 -3.30 6.72 19.95
CA ILE A 268 -3.36 5.59 19.01
C ILE A 268 -4.67 4.84 19.19
N ASN A 269 -5.16 4.23 18.11
CA ASN A 269 -6.31 3.35 18.14
C ASN A 269 -5.84 1.90 18.17
N ARG A 270 -5.87 1.26 19.34
CA ARG A 270 -5.54 -0.15 19.50
C ARG A 270 -6.80 -1.01 19.55
N MET A 271 -6.87 -2.02 18.68
CA MET A 271 -7.81 -3.12 18.78
C MET A 271 -7.07 -4.35 19.30
N ALA A 272 -7.49 -4.84 20.48
CA ALA A 272 -6.91 -6.00 21.14
C ALA A 272 -7.52 -7.31 20.65
N GLY A 273 -6.78 -8.40 20.84
CA GLY A 273 -7.23 -9.75 20.53
C GLY A 273 -7.12 -10.12 19.05
N PRO A 274 -7.24 -11.42 18.74
CA PRO A 274 -7.03 -11.88 17.38
C PRO A 274 -8.17 -11.44 16.48
N LEU A 275 -7.85 -10.68 15.44
CA LEU A 275 -8.76 -10.49 14.32
C LEU A 275 -8.86 -11.83 13.57
N ALA A 276 -10.06 -12.42 13.55
CA ALA A 276 -10.32 -13.72 12.94
C ALA A 276 -10.14 -13.65 11.43
N ILE A 277 -8.96 -13.99 10.93
CA ILE A 277 -8.66 -14.10 9.50
C ILE A 277 -9.06 -15.47 8.95
N GLY A 278 -9.49 -15.51 7.70
CA GLY A 278 -9.78 -16.76 7.00
C GLY A 278 -8.52 -17.54 6.61
N ASP A 279 -8.72 -18.66 5.93
CA ASP A 279 -7.63 -19.51 5.49
C ASP A 279 -6.69 -18.82 4.49
N ILE A 280 -5.40 -19.11 4.62
CA ILE A 280 -4.35 -18.67 3.70
C ILE A 280 -3.79 -19.89 2.98
N ALA A 281 -4.15 -20.03 1.71
CA ALA A 281 -3.61 -21.06 0.83
C ALA A 281 -2.33 -20.53 0.17
N ILE A 282 -1.21 -21.23 0.33
CA ILE A 282 0.06 -20.89 -0.30
C ILE A 282 0.48 -22.02 -1.22
N ARG A 283 0.90 -21.67 -2.44
CA ARG A 283 1.49 -22.61 -3.38
C ARG A 283 2.73 -22.01 -4.04
N ASN A 284 3.65 -22.88 -4.43
CA ASN A 284 4.69 -22.51 -5.37
C ASN A 284 4.07 -22.34 -6.77
N LEU A 285 4.55 -21.36 -7.52
CA LEU A 285 4.26 -21.28 -8.95
C LEU A 285 5.03 -22.39 -9.66
N THR A 286 4.48 -22.91 -10.75
CA THR A 286 5.24 -23.78 -11.66
C THR A 286 6.39 -22.99 -12.30
N ALA A 287 7.37 -23.69 -12.87
CA ALA A 287 8.48 -23.03 -13.55
C ALA A 287 8.00 -22.14 -14.72
N GLY A 288 6.95 -22.58 -15.44
CA GLY A 288 6.34 -21.79 -16.51
C GLY A 288 5.57 -20.57 -16.01
N GLU A 289 4.78 -20.69 -14.94
CA GLU A 289 4.13 -19.54 -14.29
C GLU A 289 5.16 -18.50 -13.84
N ALA A 290 6.23 -18.96 -13.17
CA ALA A 290 7.29 -18.10 -12.67
C ALA A 290 8.02 -17.36 -13.80
N ALA A 291 8.29 -18.03 -14.93
CA ALA A 291 8.92 -17.42 -16.10
C ALA A 291 8.08 -16.29 -16.71
N LEU A 292 6.75 -16.38 -16.62
CA LEU A 292 5.81 -15.39 -17.16
C LEU A 292 5.54 -14.21 -16.21
N MET A 293 6.01 -14.23 -14.97
CA MET A 293 5.63 -13.22 -13.97
C MET A 293 5.95 -11.79 -14.37
N LYS A 294 7.13 -11.53 -14.96
CA LYS A 294 7.50 -10.18 -15.43
C LYS A 294 6.52 -9.67 -16.50
N VAL A 295 6.15 -10.51 -17.44
CA VAL A 295 5.19 -10.19 -18.51
C VAL A 295 3.80 -10.00 -17.94
N ARG A 296 3.38 -10.89 -17.02
CA ARG A 296 2.08 -10.81 -16.35
C ARG A 296 1.91 -9.50 -15.59
N ILE A 297 2.92 -9.09 -14.82
CA ILE A 297 2.87 -7.83 -14.05
C ILE A 297 2.72 -6.66 -15.02
N ARG A 298 3.57 -6.54 -16.04
CA ARG A 298 3.48 -5.48 -17.05
C ARG A 298 2.11 -5.45 -17.75
N SER A 299 1.61 -6.61 -18.17
CA SER A 299 0.28 -6.74 -18.78
C SER A 299 -0.82 -6.26 -17.84
N LYS A 300 -0.74 -6.63 -16.55
CA LYS A 300 -1.73 -6.23 -15.55
C LYS A 300 -1.62 -4.76 -15.20
N VAL A 301 -0.43 -4.19 -15.04
CA VAL A 301 -0.23 -2.74 -14.84
C VAL A 301 -0.84 -1.97 -16.02
N GLY A 302 -0.66 -2.47 -17.24
CA GLY A 302 -1.18 -1.90 -18.47
C GLY A 302 -0.02 -1.42 -19.35
N VAL A 303 -0.13 -1.66 -20.65
CA VAL A 303 0.87 -1.26 -21.64
C VAL A 303 0.20 -0.53 -22.79
N GLY A 304 0.92 0.42 -23.40
CA GLY A 304 0.42 1.13 -24.58
C GLY A 304 0.38 0.24 -25.83
N ALA A 305 -0.35 0.67 -26.86
CA ALA A 305 -0.48 -0.09 -28.12
C ALA A 305 0.88 -0.40 -28.78
N LYS A 306 1.86 0.49 -28.66
CA LYS A 306 3.23 0.30 -29.19
C LYS A 306 4.03 -0.77 -28.44
N GLU A 307 3.73 -0.97 -27.16
CA GLU A 307 4.46 -1.89 -26.27
C GLU A 307 3.83 -3.30 -26.29
N ALA A 308 2.54 -3.40 -26.62
CA ALA A 308 1.78 -4.64 -26.58
C ALA A 308 2.39 -5.75 -27.46
N ALA A 309 2.88 -5.41 -28.66
CA ALA A 309 3.52 -6.36 -29.56
C ALA A 309 4.83 -6.93 -28.96
N GLY A 310 5.64 -6.08 -28.35
CA GLY A 310 6.87 -6.49 -27.65
C GLY A 310 6.56 -7.37 -26.44
N LEU A 311 5.55 -7.00 -25.65
CA LEU A 311 5.12 -7.77 -24.49
C LEU A 311 4.64 -9.19 -24.88
N TYR A 312 3.94 -9.33 -26.01
CA TYR A 312 3.52 -10.63 -26.51
C TYR A 312 4.72 -11.50 -26.96
N ALA A 313 5.71 -10.90 -27.63
CA ALA A 313 6.94 -11.60 -28.00
C ALA A 313 7.72 -12.06 -26.75
N ASP A 314 7.83 -11.21 -25.73
CA ASP A 314 8.42 -11.56 -24.43
C ASP A 314 7.67 -12.73 -23.77
N ALA A 315 6.34 -12.71 -23.82
CA ALA A 315 5.49 -13.79 -23.28
C ALA A 315 5.80 -15.13 -23.95
N ARG A 316 5.85 -15.17 -25.29
CA ARG A 316 6.14 -16.39 -26.05
C ARG A 316 7.53 -16.93 -25.72
N LYS A 317 8.54 -16.05 -25.68
CA LYS A 317 9.92 -16.42 -25.35
C LYS A 317 10.04 -16.99 -23.94
N ALA A 318 9.33 -16.39 -22.97
CA ALA A 318 9.32 -16.89 -21.60
C ALA A 318 8.59 -18.23 -21.44
N ALA A 319 7.56 -18.48 -22.26
CA ALA A 319 6.78 -19.72 -22.24
C ALA A 319 7.43 -20.89 -23.01
N GLU A 320 8.28 -20.60 -24.01
CA GLU A 320 8.88 -21.58 -24.93
C GLU A 320 9.54 -22.80 -24.23
N PRO A 321 10.28 -22.64 -23.12
CA PRO A 321 10.89 -23.78 -22.41
C PRO A 321 9.88 -24.67 -21.66
N TYR A 322 8.59 -24.30 -21.61
CA TYR A 322 7.56 -24.92 -20.78
C TYR A 322 6.29 -25.28 -21.59
N PRO A 323 6.41 -26.07 -22.67
CA PRO A 323 5.29 -26.35 -23.59
C PRO A 323 4.15 -27.17 -22.95
N ASP A 324 4.47 -27.98 -21.93
CA ASP A 324 3.52 -28.85 -21.24
C ASP A 324 2.86 -28.18 -20.03
N ASP A 325 3.30 -26.97 -19.65
CA ASP A 325 2.69 -26.23 -18.57
C ASP A 325 1.38 -25.59 -19.05
N ALA A 326 0.25 -26.10 -18.57
CA ALA A 326 -1.07 -25.59 -18.95
C ALA A 326 -1.27 -24.09 -18.63
N LYS A 327 -0.46 -23.51 -17.72
CA LYS A 327 -0.52 -22.09 -17.33
C LYS A 327 0.30 -21.18 -18.24
N THR A 328 1.13 -21.73 -19.12
CA THR A 328 1.91 -20.95 -20.11
C THR A 328 1.22 -20.85 -21.46
N ARG A 329 0.18 -21.65 -21.69
CA ARG A 329 -0.65 -21.60 -22.91
C ARG A 329 -1.61 -20.42 -22.81
N GLY A 330 -1.37 -19.39 -23.63
CA GLY A 330 -2.09 -18.11 -23.58
C GLY A 330 -3.61 -18.25 -23.51
N ARG A 331 -4.21 -17.59 -22.52
CA ARG A 331 -5.62 -17.20 -22.49
C ARG A 331 -5.71 -15.69 -22.50
#